data_AF-A0A8T3RSP2-F1
#
_entry.id   AF-A0A8T3RSP2-F1
#
_cell.length_a   1.000
_cell.length_b   1.000
_cell.length_c   1.000
_cell.angle_alpha   90.00
_cell.angle_beta   90.00
_cell.angle_gamma   90.00
#
_symmetry.space_group_name_H-M   'P 1'
#
loop_
_entity.id
_entity.type
_entity.pdbx_description
1 polymer ?
#
loop_
_entity_poly.entity_id
_entity_poly.type
_entity_poly.pdbx_seq_one_letter_code
_entity_poly.pdbx_strand_id
1 'polypeptide(L)'
;MNRVLQLLLVAVLAALFVPAVANSAPRMWVGFHDDPVLRWNAIALQADADDHSGTWRSTDDGRPAPEQGGPTAGSRALAIVHLAVYDAVNAIDGTHDPYLRVALAPGLLAAASIDAAVARAAHDTLVALYPSQRTVFDEALAAALDDIPGGGRHTGEQVGALTAENILAARAHDGSAGPMPYTPGTEPGDHQP
;
A
#
# COMPACT_ATOMS: atom_id res chain seq x y z
N MET A 1 30.32 -41.64 -24.94
CA MET A 1 29.66 -40.90 -23.84
C MET A 1 28.65 -39.98 -24.51
N ASN A 2 27.38 -40.40 -24.48
CA ASN A 2 26.47 -40.23 -25.62
C ASN A 2 25.69 -38.92 -25.55
N ARG A 3 25.45 -38.30 -26.72
CA ARG A 3 24.66 -37.06 -26.90
C ARG A 3 23.25 -37.09 -26.25
N VAL A 4 22.76 -38.28 -25.93
CA VAL A 4 21.51 -38.50 -25.17
C VAL A 4 21.63 -38.09 -23.69
N LEU A 5 22.82 -38.21 -23.07
CA LEU A 5 23.06 -37.78 -21.68
C LEU A 5 23.15 -36.25 -21.53
N GLN A 6 23.59 -35.52 -22.57
CA GLN A 6 23.63 -34.05 -22.55
C GLN A 6 22.23 -33.44 -22.70
N LEU A 7 21.34 -34.06 -23.46
CA LEU A 7 19.95 -33.60 -23.63
C LEU A 7 19.11 -33.81 -22.35
N LEU A 8 19.37 -34.88 -21.59
CA LEU A 8 18.72 -35.10 -20.30
C LEU A 8 19.18 -34.12 -19.22
N LEU A 9 20.41 -33.60 -19.29
CA LEU A 9 20.91 -32.61 -18.32
C LEU A 9 20.33 -31.21 -18.56
N VAL A 10 19.98 -30.85 -19.80
CA VAL A 10 19.36 -29.54 -20.13
C VAL A 10 17.86 -29.54 -19.80
N ALA A 11 17.18 -30.68 -19.89
CA ALA A 11 15.76 -30.78 -19.55
C ALA A 11 15.49 -30.71 -18.04
N VAL A 12 16.43 -31.12 -17.19
CA VAL A 12 16.27 -31.08 -15.72
C VAL A 12 16.65 -29.72 -15.13
N LEU A 13 17.43 -28.90 -15.83
CA LEU A 13 17.82 -27.55 -15.39
C LEU A 13 16.80 -26.45 -15.75
N ALA A 14 15.78 -26.75 -16.55
CA ALA A 14 14.68 -25.82 -16.85
C ALA A 14 13.49 -25.91 -15.87
N ALA A 15 13.56 -26.79 -14.85
CA ALA A 15 12.45 -27.05 -13.93
C ALA A 15 12.61 -26.45 -12.51
N LEU A 16 13.58 -25.56 -12.28
CA LEU A 16 13.87 -25.01 -10.94
C LEU A 16 13.73 -23.49 -10.79
N PHE A 17 13.14 -22.80 -11.76
CA PHE A 17 12.70 -21.41 -11.58
C PHE A 17 11.26 -21.26 -12.05
N VAL A 18 10.35 -21.84 -11.28
CA VAL A 18 9.03 -21.24 -11.15
C VAL A 18 9.18 -20.24 -10.00
N PRO A 19 9.33 -18.92 -10.25
CA PRO A 19 8.94 -17.99 -9.20
C PRO A 19 7.49 -18.33 -8.90
N ALA A 20 7.19 -18.70 -7.67
CA ALA A 20 5.84 -18.69 -7.16
C ALA A 20 5.40 -17.23 -7.13
N VAL A 21 5.12 -16.65 -8.30
CA VAL A 21 4.14 -15.60 -8.40
C VAL A 21 2.86 -16.32 -8.06
N ALA A 22 2.47 -16.25 -6.80
CA ALA A 22 1.09 -16.48 -6.41
C ALA A 22 0.29 -15.39 -7.14
N ASN A 23 0.00 -15.65 -8.42
CA ASN A 23 -0.85 -14.82 -9.21
C ASN A 23 -2.25 -15.07 -8.65
N SER A 24 -2.63 -14.25 -7.68
CA SER A 24 -4.00 -14.14 -7.21
C SER A 24 -4.90 -14.13 -8.44
N ALA A 25 -5.72 -15.17 -8.59
CA ALA A 25 -6.42 -15.46 -9.83
C ALA A 25 -7.23 -14.24 -10.34
N PRO A 26 -7.32 -14.03 -11.68
CA PRO A 26 -8.04 -12.90 -12.25
C PRO A 26 -9.55 -13.11 -12.08
N ARG A 27 -10.14 -12.51 -11.03
CA ARG A 27 -11.59 -12.52 -10.80
C ARG A 27 -12.14 -11.22 -10.21
N MET A 28 -11.66 -10.07 -10.67
CA MET A 28 -12.45 -8.84 -10.52
C MET A 28 -12.81 -8.27 -11.89
N TRP A 29 -14.08 -7.90 -12.02
CA TRP A 29 -14.73 -7.36 -13.20
C TRP A 29 -13.87 -6.26 -13.84
N VAL A 30 -13.84 -6.20 -15.18
CA VAL A 30 -13.02 -5.27 -15.98
C VAL A 30 -13.26 -3.79 -15.60
N GLY A 31 -14.38 -3.43 -14.95
CA GLY A 31 -14.64 -2.07 -14.47
C GLY A 31 -14.08 -1.71 -13.07
N PHE A 32 -13.64 -2.67 -12.25
CA PHE A 32 -13.09 -2.39 -10.91
C PHE A 32 -11.56 -2.14 -10.94
N HIS A 33 -10.87 -2.55 -12.00
CA HIS A 33 -9.43 -2.36 -12.15
C HIS A 33 -9.05 -0.99 -12.73
N ASP A 34 -10.01 -0.31 -13.37
CA ASP A 34 -9.81 1.03 -13.94
C ASP A 34 -10.06 2.14 -12.92
N ASP A 35 -10.70 1.85 -11.78
CA ASP A 35 -10.87 2.84 -10.71
C ASP A 35 -9.57 2.96 -9.88
N PRO A 36 -8.95 4.15 -9.82
CA PRO A 36 -7.67 4.32 -9.13
C PRO A 36 -7.80 4.07 -7.63
N VAL A 37 -8.92 4.41 -6.99
CA VAL A 37 -9.13 4.23 -5.54
C VAL A 37 -9.21 2.75 -5.21
N LEU A 38 -9.97 1.98 -6.00
CA LEU A 38 -10.13 0.53 -5.79
C LEU A 38 -8.84 -0.24 -6.11
N ARG A 39 -8.10 0.19 -7.14
CA ARG A 39 -6.77 -0.36 -7.45
C ARG A 39 -5.82 -0.16 -6.27
N TRP A 40 -5.72 1.05 -5.73
CA TRP A 40 -4.82 1.33 -4.61
C TRP A 40 -5.31 0.72 -3.28
N ASN A 41 -6.62 0.55 -3.10
CA ASN A 41 -7.15 -0.25 -1.99
C ASN A 41 -6.68 -1.72 -2.07
N ALA A 42 -6.73 -2.33 -3.25
CA ALA A 42 -6.25 -3.70 -3.44
C ALA A 42 -4.75 -3.82 -3.15
N ILE A 43 -3.93 -2.84 -3.59
CA ILE A 43 -2.50 -2.78 -3.29
C ILE A 43 -2.27 -2.64 -1.77
N ALA A 44 -3.00 -1.75 -1.09
CA ALA A 44 -2.88 -1.55 0.36
C ALA A 44 -3.25 -2.81 1.16
N LEU A 45 -4.31 -3.52 0.75
CA LEU A 45 -4.70 -4.79 1.38
C LEU A 45 -3.69 -5.90 1.13
N GLN A 46 -3.10 -5.96 -0.07
CA GLN A 46 -2.03 -6.91 -0.36
C GLN A 46 -0.78 -6.60 0.46
N ALA A 47 -0.45 -5.32 0.64
CA ALA A 47 0.67 -4.90 1.45
C ALA A 47 0.51 -5.28 2.93
N ASP A 48 -0.69 -5.07 3.48
CA ASP A 48 -1.02 -5.51 4.84
C ASP A 48 -0.95 -7.04 4.95
N ALA A 49 -1.46 -7.78 3.96
CA ALA A 49 -1.36 -9.24 3.94
C ALA A 49 0.09 -9.73 3.88
N ASP A 50 0.94 -9.10 3.06
CA ASP A 50 2.35 -9.46 2.89
C ASP A 50 3.17 -9.13 4.14
N ASP A 51 2.88 -8.02 4.82
CA ASP A 51 3.49 -7.64 6.11
C ASP A 51 3.20 -8.69 7.21
N HIS A 52 2.02 -9.33 7.13
CA HIS A 52 1.62 -10.42 8.03
C HIS A 52 1.99 -11.81 7.49
N SER A 53 2.47 -11.92 6.25
CA SER A 53 2.83 -13.20 5.65
C SER A 53 4.15 -13.71 6.24
N GLY A 54 4.19 -15.00 6.58
CA GLY A 54 5.39 -15.61 7.17
C GLY A 54 5.62 -15.33 8.67
N THR A 55 4.83 -14.46 9.32
CA THR A 55 4.91 -14.19 10.77
C THR A 55 4.02 -15.11 11.62
N TRP A 56 3.07 -15.83 10.99
CA TRP A 56 2.11 -16.70 11.69
C TRP A 56 2.72 -17.99 12.28
N ARG A 57 3.98 -18.31 11.93
CA ARG A 57 4.73 -19.47 12.44
C ARG A 57 6.22 -19.15 12.53
N SER A 58 6.64 -18.62 13.68
CA SER A 58 7.89 -18.93 14.39
C SER A 58 8.30 -17.72 15.23
N THR A 59 8.42 -17.92 16.53
CA THR A 59 9.11 -16.97 17.42
C THR A 59 10.63 -16.99 17.24
N ASP A 60 11.16 -17.83 16.32
CA ASP A 60 12.59 -18.17 16.18
C ASP A 60 13.11 -18.21 14.72
N ASP A 61 12.39 -17.69 13.70
CA ASP A 61 12.88 -17.77 12.30
C ASP A 61 13.79 -16.60 11.84
N GLY A 62 14.04 -15.63 12.73
CA GLY A 62 14.89 -14.47 12.45
C GLY A 62 14.28 -13.46 11.46
N ARG A 63 12.98 -13.56 11.15
CA ARG A 63 12.30 -12.56 10.32
C ARG A 63 12.05 -11.27 11.11
N PRO A 64 12.09 -10.11 10.44
CA PRO A 64 11.69 -8.85 11.08
C PRO A 64 10.23 -8.91 11.52
N ALA A 65 9.91 -8.21 12.61
CA ALA A 65 8.53 -7.99 13.00
C ALA A 65 7.78 -7.20 11.90
N PRO A 66 6.47 -7.42 11.74
CA PRO A 66 5.65 -6.66 10.80
C PRO A 66 5.75 -5.15 11.07
N GLU A 67 5.77 -4.35 10.00
CA GLU A 67 5.86 -2.89 10.05
C GLU A 67 4.56 -2.28 10.62
N GLN A 68 3.40 -2.88 10.31
CA GLN A 68 2.07 -2.50 10.79
C GLN A 68 1.36 -3.68 11.46
N GLY A 69 2.08 -4.34 12.38
CA GLY A 69 1.64 -5.59 13.02
C GLY A 69 0.34 -5.53 13.82
N GLY A 70 -0.51 -6.53 13.58
CA GLY A 70 -1.73 -6.77 14.35
C GLY A 70 -2.91 -5.90 13.89
N PRO A 71 -4.12 -6.22 14.36
CA PRO A 71 -5.35 -5.64 13.82
C PRO A 71 -5.45 -4.12 14.00
N THR A 72 -4.84 -3.56 15.05
CA THR A 72 -4.90 -2.13 15.35
C THR A 72 -3.94 -1.30 14.51
N ALA A 73 -2.72 -1.78 14.27
CA ALA A 73 -1.75 -1.05 13.45
C ALA A 73 -2.11 -1.12 11.96
N GLY A 74 -2.47 -2.31 11.44
CA GLY A 74 -2.92 -2.46 10.06
C GLY A 74 -4.17 -1.63 9.74
N SER A 75 -5.19 -1.65 10.60
CA SER A 75 -6.39 -0.80 10.40
C SER A 75 -6.07 0.69 10.42
N ARG A 76 -5.14 1.13 11.28
CA ARG A 76 -4.65 2.51 11.30
C ARG A 76 -3.92 2.85 10.00
N ALA A 77 -3.02 1.98 9.53
CA ALA A 77 -2.28 2.19 8.29
C ALA A 77 -3.24 2.39 7.09
N LEU A 78 -4.25 1.54 6.95
CA LEU A 78 -5.28 1.68 5.92
C LEU A 78 -6.07 2.98 6.04
N ALA A 79 -6.41 3.42 7.27
CA ALA A 79 -7.09 4.68 7.48
C ALA A 79 -6.23 5.89 7.05
N ILE A 80 -4.92 5.86 7.29
CA ILE A 80 -3.98 6.92 6.86
C ILE A 80 -3.92 7.01 5.34
N VAL A 81 -3.78 5.87 4.65
CA VAL A 81 -3.77 5.80 3.18
C VAL A 81 -5.06 6.39 2.62
N HIS A 82 -6.21 5.93 3.12
CA HIS A 82 -7.51 6.35 2.58
C HIS A 82 -7.88 7.79 2.91
N LEU A 83 -7.42 8.35 4.04
CA LEU A 83 -7.57 9.78 4.30
C LEU A 83 -6.78 10.63 3.30
N ALA A 84 -5.55 10.25 2.97
CA ALA A 84 -4.75 10.96 1.98
C ALA A 84 -5.40 10.90 0.59
N VAL A 85 -5.89 9.71 0.19
CA VAL A 85 -6.64 9.54 -1.06
C VAL A 85 -7.92 10.38 -1.08
N TYR A 86 -8.70 10.37 0.01
CA TYR A 86 -9.92 11.17 0.12
C TYR A 86 -9.64 12.68 0.00
N ASP A 87 -8.60 13.18 0.68
CA ASP A 87 -8.21 14.59 0.59
C ASP A 87 -7.66 14.95 -0.79
N ALA A 88 -6.96 14.03 -1.47
CA ALA A 88 -6.48 14.21 -2.84
C ALA A 88 -7.62 14.34 -3.86
N VAL A 89 -8.62 13.47 -3.76
CA VAL A 89 -9.82 13.54 -4.61
C VAL A 89 -10.58 14.84 -4.34
N ASN A 90 -10.86 15.16 -3.08
CA ASN A 90 -11.63 16.37 -2.74
C ASN A 90 -10.89 17.67 -3.01
N ALA A 91 -9.56 17.68 -2.99
CA ALA A 91 -8.78 18.84 -3.40
C ALA A 91 -8.99 19.19 -4.88
N ILE A 92 -9.32 18.22 -5.74
CA ILE A 92 -9.53 18.41 -7.17
C ILE A 92 -11.02 18.52 -7.50
N ASP A 93 -11.82 17.55 -7.06
CA ASP A 93 -13.26 17.45 -7.36
C ASP A 93 -14.09 18.46 -6.57
N GLY A 94 -13.68 18.78 -5.33
CA GLY A 94 -14.30 19.83 -4.50
C GLY A 94 -15.74 19.54 -4.07
N THR A 95 -16.19 18.29 -4.15
CA THR A 95 -17.59 17.90 -3.88
C THR A 95 -17.90 17.66 -2.41
N HIS A 96 -16.89 17.43 -1.57
CA HIS A 96 -17.04 17.20 -0.13
C HIS A 96 -16.04 18.01 0.69
N ASP A 97 -16.32 18.13 1.99
CA ASP A 97 -15.36 18.72 2.92
C ASP A 97 -14.14 17.79 3.10
N PRO A 98 -12.91 18.27 2.86
CA PRO A 98 -11.71 17.49 3.10
C PRO A 98 -11.46 17.34 4.60
N TYR A 99 -10.79 16.26 4.99
CA TYR A 99 -10.36 16.00 6.35
C TYR A 99 -9.28 17.00 6.79
N LEU A 100 -8.20 17.15 6.02
CA LEU A 100 -7.25 18.25 6.12
C LEU A 100 -7.34 19.11 4.85
N ARG A 101 -7.78 20.37 4.99
CA ARG A 101 -7.81 21.30 3.86
C ARG A 101 -6.40 21.52 3.32
N VAL A 102 -6.24 21.35 2.02
CA VAL A 102 -4.98 21.62 1.32
C VAL A 102 -5.13 22.91 0.52
N ALA A 103 -4.23 23.86 0.75
CA ALA A 103 -4.23 25.15 0.06
C ALA A 103 -3.41 25.04 -1.24
N LEU A 104 -4.10 24.95 -2.38
CA LEU A 104 -3.50 24.96 -3.71
C LEU A 104 -3.93 26.21 -4.47
N ALA A 105 -3.07 26.73 -5.34
CA ALA A 105 -3.42 27.91 -6.12
C ALA A 105 -4.64 27.59 -7.03
N PRO A 106 -5.69 28.44 -7.07
CA PRO A 106 -6.96 28.12 -7.75
C PRO A 106 -6.83 27.70 -9.22
N GLY A 107 -5.78 28.12 -9.92
CA GLY A 107 -5.53 27.77 -11.32
C GLY A 107 -4.80 26.45 -11.56
N LEU A 108 -4.19 25.83 -10.53
CA LEU A 108 -3.51 24.54 -10.69
C LEU A 108 -4.51 23.38 -10.82
N LEU A 109 -5.63 23.45 -10.12
CA LEU A 109 -6.53 22.30 -9.95
C LEU A 109 -7.34 21.96 -11.21
N ALA A 110 -7.63 22.94 -12.06
CA ALA A 110 -8.52 22.76 -13.22
C ALA A 110 -8.03 21.74 -14.26
N ALA A 111 -6.73 21.45 -14.26
CA ALA A 111 -6.12 20.46 -15.14
C ALA A 111 -5.62 19.21 -14.40
N ALA A 112 -5.74 19.14 -13.07
CA ALA A 112 -5.17 18.07 -12.28
C ALA A 112 -5.87 16.72 -12.56
N SER A 113 -5.08 15.68 -12.79
CA SER A 113 -5.60 14.31 -12.90
C SER A 113 -5.89 13.74 -11.52
N ILE A 114 -7.16 13.39 -11.27
CA ILE A 114 -7.57 12.70 -10.04
C ILE A 114 -6.83 11.37 -9.91
N ASP A 115 -6.69 10.60 -10.99
CA ASP A 115 -6.00 9.31 -10.98
C ASP A 115 -4.53 9.45 -10.56
N ALA A 116 -3.84 10.49 -11.04
CA ALA A 116 -2.47 10.77 -10.65
C ALA A 116 -2.37 11.22 -9.17
N ALA A 117 -3.34 11.99 -8.69
CA ALA A 117 -3.40 12.43 -7.30
C ALA A 117 -3.68 11.27 -6.34
N VAL A 118 -4.65 10.42 -6.66
CA VAL A 118 -4.92 9.18 -5.92
C VAL A 118 -3.69 8.30 -5.88
N ALA A 119 -3.05 8.08 -7.04
CA ALA A 119 -1.89 7.22 -7.12
C ALA A 119 -0.71 7.72 -6.29
N ARG A 120 -0.42 9.02 -6.38
CA ARG A 120 0.68 9.61 -5.63
C ARG A 120 0.40 9.65 -4.12
N ALA A 121 -0.84 9.96 -3.71
CA ALA A 121 -1.22 9.98 -2.29
C ALA A 121 -1.12 8.59 -1.64
N ALA A 122 -1.66 7.57 -2.32
CA ALA A 122 -1.61 6.19 -1.85
C ALA A 122 -0.17 5.67 -1.82
N HIS A 123 0.60 5.91 -2.87
CA HIS A 123 2.01 5.54 -2.93
C HIS A 123 2.81 6.08 -1.74
N ASP A 124 2.74 7.39 -1.48
CA ASP A 124 3.59 8.02 -0.46
C ASP A 124 3.24 7.60 0.95
N THR A 125 1.95 7.43 1.24
CA THR A 125 1.50 6.91 2.52
C THR A 125 1.91 5.45 2.70
N LEU A 126 1.74 4.60 1.70
CA LEU A 126 2.16 3.20 1.75
C LEU A 126 3.69 3.05 1.89
N VAL A 127 4.47 3.83 1.16
CA VAL A 127 5.94 3.85 1.28
C VAL A 127 6.40 4.28 2.68
N ALA A 128 5.69 5.20 3.31
CA ALA A 128 6.00 5.63 4.68
C ALA A 128 5.61 4.57 5.73
N LEU A 129 4.53 3.83 5.49
CA LEU A 129 3.97 2.86 6.44
C LEU A 129 4.59 1.45 6.30
N TYR A 130 4.93 1.06 5.07
CA TYR A 130 5.48 -0.25 4.70
C TYR A 130 6.79 -0.10 3.88
N PRO A 131 7.86 0.51 4.44
CA PRO A 131 9.05 0.83 3.67
C PRO A 131 9.76 -0.39 3.06
N SER A 132 9.60 -1.59 3.62
CA SER A 132 10.12 -2.84 3.05
C SER A 132 9.53 -3.19 1.68
N GLN A 133 8.34 -2.65 1.35
CA GLN A 133 7.58 -2.95 0.14
C GLN A 133 7.69 -1.84 -0.93
N ARG A 134 8.54 -0.82 -0.71
CA ARG A 134 8.70 0.36 -1.57
C ARG A 134 8.78 0.03 -3.06
N THR A 135 9.60 -0.95 -3.47
CA THR A 135 9.78 -1.28 -4.89
C THR A 135 8.45 -1.67 -5.56
N VAL A 136 7.58 -2.40 -4.85
CA VAL A 136 6.24 -2.77 -5.36
C VAL A 136 5.39 -1.52 -5.57
N PHE A 137 5.45 -0.57 -4.64
CA PHE A 137 4.69 0.69 -4.76
C PHE A 137 5.25 1.58 -5.86
N ASP A 138 6.57 1.69 -6.00
CA ASP A 138 7.23 2.46 -7.06
C ASP A 138 6.79 1.93 -8.45
N GLU A 139 6.76 0.61 -8.63
CA GLU A 139 6.29 -0.05 -9.86
C GLU A 139 4.80 0.20 -10.11
N ALA A 140 3.96 0.09 -9.08
CA ALA A 140 2.53 0.35 -9.17
C ALA A 140 2.23 1.83 -9.50
N LEU A 141 3.00 2.77 -8.95
CA LEU A 141 2.92 4.18 -9.27
C LEU A 141 3.33 4.43 -10.72
N ALA A 142 4.46 3.87 -11.18
CA ALA A 142 4.89 4.00 -12.56
C ALA A 142 3.82 3.51 -13.55
N ALA A 143 3.24 2.33 -13.29
CA ALA A 143 2.16 1.77 -14.10
C ALA A 143 0.89 2.63 -14.07
N ALA A 144 0.53 3.19 -12.89
CA ALA A 144 -0.63 4.06 -12.74
C ALA A 144 -0.51 5.38 -13.52
N LEU A 145 0.70 5.84 -13.79
CA LEU A 145 0.99 7.14 -14.38
C LEU A 145 1.31 7.09 -15.89
N ASP A 146 1.47 5.90 -16.47
CA ASP A 146 1.98 5.71 -17.83
C ASP A 146 1.07 6.35 -18.89
N ASP A 147 -0.24 6.14 -18.76
CA ASP A 147 -1.25 6.61 -19.71
C ASP A 147 -1.80 8.01 -19.42
N ILE A 148 -1.34 8.68 -18.35
CA ILE A 148 -1.86 9.99 -17.95
C ILE A 148 -1.08 11.11 -18.65
N PRO A 149 -1.74 12.02 -19.40
CA PRO A 149 -1.06 13.14 -20.06
C PRO A 149 -0.28 14.02 -19.07
N GLY A 150 0.96 14.36 -19.45
CA GLY A 150 1.94 14.93 -18.52
C GLY A 150 1.52 16.20 -17.76
N GLY A 151 0.74 17.09 -18.38
CA GLY A 151 0.29 18.33 -17.74
C GLY A 151 -0.63 18.08 -16.54
N GLY A 152 -1.69 17.30 -16.74
CA GLY A 152 -2.60 16.94 -15.64
C GLY A 152 -2.01 15.93 -14.68
N ARG A 153 -1.15 15.04 -15.18
CA ARG A 153 -0.37 14.11 -14.36
C ARG A 153 0.45 14.84 -13.30
N HIS A 154 1.32 15.78 -13.71
CA HIS A 154 2.24 16.44 -12.80
C HIS A 154 1.51 17.20 -11.69
N THR A 155 0.43 17.91 -12.04
CA THR A 155 -0.35 18.61 -11.02
C THR A 155 -1.10 17.65 -10.11
N GLY A 156 -1.65 16.55 -10.63
CA GLY A 156 -2.23 15.49 -9.81
C GLY A 156 -1.21 14.93 -8.80
N GLU A 157 -0.01 14.60 -9.26
CA GLU A 157 1.07 14.15 -8.37
C GLU A 157 1.39 15.17 -7.27
N GLN A 158 1.46 16.46 -7.59
CA GLN A 158 1.68 17.51 -6.57
C GLN A 158 0.57 17.53 -5.51
N VAL A 159 -0.70 17.38 -5.91
CA VAL A 159 -1.84 17.29 -4.97
C VAL A 159 -1.71 16.04 -4.11
N GLY A 160 -1.43 14.90 -4.72
CA GLY A 160 -1.31 13.62 -4.01
C GLY A 160 -0.14 13.61 -3.00
N ALA A 161 1.01 14.15 -3.38
CA ALA A 161 2.16 14.24 -2.48
C ALA A 161 1.87 15.14 -1.27
N LEU A 162 1.25 16.30 -1.50
CA LEU A 162 0.94 17.25 -0.42
C LEU A 162 -0.12 16.71 0.56
N THR A 163 -1.12 15.99 0.06
CA THR A 163 -2.15 15.36 0.90
C THR A 163 -1.56 14.21 1.72
N ALA A 164 -0.72 13.36 1.13
CA ALA A 164 0.02 12.33 1.85
C ALA A 164 0.90 12.92 2.96
N GLU A 165 1.69 13.96 2.64
CA GLU A 165 2.55 14.65 3.61
C GLU A 165 1.75 15.19 4.79
N ASN A 166 0.65 15.90 4.52
CA ASN A 166 -0.19 16.49 5.56
C ASN A 166 -0.81 15.42 6.47
N ILE A 167 -1.32 14.34 5.89
CA ILE A 167 -1.93 13.25 6.66
C ILE A 167 -0.87 12.52 7.49
N LEU A 168 0.29 12.18 6.92
CA LEU A 168 1.39 11.54 7.65
C LEU A 168 1.88 12.44 8.79
N ALA A 169 2.06 13.74 8.56
CA ALA A 169 2.46 14.69 9.58
C ALA A 169 1.43 14.79 10.71
N ALA A 170 0.13 14.85 10.37
CA ALA A 170 -0.95 14.89 11.35
C ALA A 170 -1.09 13.59 12.15
N ARG A 171 -0.52 12.49 11.66
CA ARG A 171 -0.56 11.16 12.29
C ARG A 171 0.76 10.75 12.95
N ALA A 172 1.86 11.45 12.73
CA ALA A 172 3.17 11.11 13.27
C ALA A 172 3.19 10.99 14.81
N HIS A 173 2.31 11.72 15.50
CA HIS A 173 2.24 11.78 16.97
C HIS A 173 0.80 11.66 17.49
N ASP A 174 -0.03 10.84 16.85
CA ASP A 174 -1.45 10.65 17.24
C ASP A 174 -1.66 9.74 18.47
N GLY A 175 -0.58 9.35 19.15
CA GLY A 175 -0.62 8.51 20.36
C GLY A 175 -0.69 7.01 20.09
N SER A 176 -0.76 6.57 18.82
CA SER A 176 -0.92 5.14 18.48
C SER A 176 0.28 4.26 18.89
N ALA A 177 1.47 4.86 18.98
CA ALA A 177 2.69 4.18 19.40
C ALA A 177 2.87 4.13 20.93
N GLY A 178 1.90 4.63 21.70
CA GLY A 178 1.95 4.61 23.15
C GLY A 178 1.92 3.18 23.72
N PRO A 179 2.69 2.87 24.78
CA PRO A 179 2.65 1.56 25.39
C PRO A 179 1.27 1.31 26.01
N MET A 180 0.71 0.13 25.76
CA MET A 180 -0.55 -0.35 26.34
C MET A 180 -0.28 -1.59 27.21
N PRO A 181 0.32 -1.43 28.40
CA PRO A 181 0.66 -2.57 29.24
C PRO A 181 -0.61 -3.23 29.79
N TYR A 182 -0.73 -4.54 29.57
CA TYR A 182 -1.68 -5.39 30.26
C TYR A 182 -0.91 -6.37 31.16
N THR A 183 -1.31 -6.49 32.41
CA THR A 183 -0.77 -7.49 33.34
C THR A 183 -1.82 -8.59 33.50
N PRO A 184 -1.57 -9.81 32.96
CA PRO A 184 -2.48 -10.92 33.15
C PRO A 184 -2.67 -11.27 34.62
N GLY A 185 -3.91 -11.49 35.03
CA GLY A 185 -4.25 -11.99 36.35
C GLY A 185 -4.58 -13.49 36.34
N THR A 186 -4.76 -14.06 37.53
CA THR A 186 -5.05 -15.50 37.70
C THR A 186 -6.46 -15.77 38.24
N GLU A 187 -7.31 -14.74 38.35
CA GLU A 187 -8.66 -14.87 38.91
C GLU A 187 -9.69 -15.24 37.83
N PRO A 188 -10.83 -15.86 38.20
CA PRO A 188 -11.93 -16.08 37.27
C PRO A 188 -12.41 -14.75 36.64
N GLY A 189 -12.37 -14.68 35.31
CA GLY A 189 -12.75 -13.49 34.55
C GLY A 189 -11.58 -12.69 33.97
N ASP A 190 -10.34 -12.99 34.37
CA ASP A 190 -9.15 -12.39 33.78
C ASP A 190 -8.86 -12.98 32.37
N HIS A 191 -8.51 -12.13 31.41
CA HIS A 191 -8.07 -12.56 30.09
C HIS A 191 -6.78 -13.41 30.19
N GLN A 192 -6.76 -14.55 29.50
CA GLN A 192 -5.62 -15.46 29.42
C GLN A 192 -5.02 -15.44 28.00
N PRO A 193 -3.71 -15.19 27.82
CA PRO A 193 -3.04 -15.18 26.52
C PRO A 193 -2.78 -16.57 25.94
#